data_AF-A0A6N9Q2L8-F1
#
_entry.id   AF-A0A6N9Q2L8-F1
#
_cell.length_a   1.000
_cell.length_b   1.000
_cell.length_c   1.000
_cell.angle_alpha   90.00
_cell.angle_beta   90.00
_cell.angle_gamma   90.00
#
_symmetry.space_group_name_H-M   'P 1'
#
loop_
_entity.id
_entity.type
_entity.pdbx_description
1 polymer ?
#
loop_
_entity_poly.entity_id
_entity_poly.type
_entity_poly.pdbx_seq_one_letter_code
_entity_poly.pdbx_strand_id
1 'polypeptide(L)'
;MGVFDESICDCCVCPMQCVLEQLEGQLVGLRTTAGNFDAILDNVNNFIVNYTDGVSSNRNLAISQIIAFEFDPELNPNGIRLKPLKNSVGECKCIEDPITNLLNSLKGKEEVEIIFLNGSISGIITNVGNGVVLVGDNVIISTCNIIIVTPIPT
;
A
#
# COMPACT_ATOMS: atom_id res chain seq x y z
N MET A 1 3.83 -27.45 -15.17
CA MET A 1 4.18 -27.92 -13.81
C MET A 1 4.20 -26.67 -12.91
N GLY A 2 3.34 -26.42 -11.93
CA GLY A 2 1.94 -26.78 -11.70
C GLY A 2 1.14 -25.47 -11.55
N VAL A 3 -0.15 -25.57 -11.25
CA VAL A 3 -1.11 -24.46 -11.08
C VAL A 3 -0.62 -23.47 -10.00
N PHE A 4 -0.05 -22.34 -10.42
CA PHE A 4 0.04 -21.16 -9.56
C PHE A 4 -1.14 -20.26 -9.92
N ASP A 5 -2.27 -20.59 -9.31
CA ASP A 5 -3.33 -19.66 -8.98
C ASP A 5 -2.69 -18.42 -8.29
N GLU A 6 -3.14 -17.20 -8.62
CA GLU A 6 -2.68 -15.87 -8.15
C GLU A 6 -1.38 -15.78 -7.30
N SER A 7 -0.38 -15.09 -7.86
CA SER A 7 0.91 -14.80 -7.24
C SER A 7 0.90 -13.51 -6.42
N ILE A 8 1.92 -13.28 -5.60
CA ILE A 8 2.09 -12.03 -4.85
C ILE A 8 2.05 -10.76 -5.72
N CYS A 9 2.37 -10.87 -7.01
CA CYS A 9 2.23 -9.76 -7.96
C CYS A 9 0.76 -9.37 -8.18
N ASP A 10 -0.15 -10.33 -8.19
CA ASP A 10 -1.57 -10.14 -8.46
C ASP A 10 -2.29 -9.47 -7.29
N CYS A 11 -1.99 -9.90 -6.06
CA CYS A 11 -2.62 -9.34 -4.86
C CYS A 11 -1.88 -8.14 -4.27
N CYS A 12 -0.57 -7.97 -4.43
CA CYS A 12 0.14 -6.90 -3.70
C CYS A 12 0.71 -5.81 -4.62
N VAL A 13 1.33 -6.20 -5.72
CA VAL A 13 2.03 -5.25 -6.62
C VAL A 13 1.05 -4.56 -7.56
N CYS A 14 0.13 -5.32 -8.18
CA CYS A 14 -0.86 -4.77 -9.10
C CYS A 14 -1.81 -3.76 -8.42
N PRO A 15 -2.36 -4.01 -7.21
CA PRO A 15 -3.18 -3.01 -6.55
C PRO A 15 -2.39 -1.79 -6.11
N MET A 16 -1.15 -1.97 -5.64
CA MET A 16 -0.25 -0.85 -5.30
C MET A 16 0.01 0.06 -6.52
N GLN A 17 0.25 -0.51 -7.70
CA GLN A 17 0.37 0.28 -8.93
C GLN A 17 -0.87 1.12 -9.20
N CYS A 18 -2.07 0.53 -9.13
CA CYS A 18 -3.31 1.25 -9.38
C CYS A 18 -3.55 2.42 -8.42
N VAL A 19 -3.01 2.36 -7.20
CA VAL A 19 -3.06 3.50 -6.29
C VAL A 19 -2.04 4.56 -6.69
N LEU A 20 -0.79 4.17 -6.93
CA LEU A 20 0.29 5.10 -7.29
C LEU A 20 0.01 5.85 -8.61
N GLU A 21 -0.64 5.20 -9.59
CA GLU A 21 -1.11 5.84 -10.84
C GLU A 21 -2.06 7.02 -10.60
N GLN A 22 -2.81 7.03 -9.48
CA GLN A 22 -3.69 8.15 -9.12
C GLN A 22 -2.92 9.36 -8.57
N LEU A 23 -1.65 9.16 -8.21
CA LEU A 23 -0.78 10.14 -7.54
C LEU A 23 0.32 10.69 -8.46
N GLU A 24 0.27 10.41 -9.77
CA GLU A 24 1.18 11.01 -10.74
C GLU A 24 1.16 12.55 -10.65
N GLY A 25 2.34 13.16 -10.64
CA GLY A 25 2.57 14.58 -10.46
C GLY A 25 2.55 15.07 -9.01
N GLN A 26 2.26 14.21 -8.03
CA GLN A 26 2.17 14.60 -6.62
C GLN A 26 3.44 14.24 -5.84
N LEU A 27 3.70 14.99 -4.77
CA LEU A 27 4.73 14.67 -3.79
C LEU A 27 4.21 13.59 -2.84
N VAL A 28 4.98 12.53 -2.67
CA VAL A 28 4.60 11.34 -1.89
C VAL A 28 5.76 10.93 -1.01
N GLY A 29 5.49 10.68 0.27
CA GLY A 29 6.46 10.15 1.23
C GLY A 29 6.53 8.63 1.13
N LEU A 30 7.50 8.10 0.40
CA LEU A 30 7.66 6.67 0.16
C LEU A 30 8.37 5.98 1.33
N ARG A 31 7.92 4.76 1.64
CA ARG A 31 8.56 3.82 2.56
C ARG A 31 8.89 2.56 1.79
N THR A 32 10.18 2.22 1.74
CA THR A 32 10.69 1.10 0.94
C THR A 32 11.58 0.19 1.78
N THR A 33 11.89 -0.97 1.23
CA THR A 33 12.86 -1.91 1.83
C THR A 33 14.26 -1.29 2.01
N ALA A 34 14.61 -0.28 1.20
CA ALA A 34 15.90 0.42 1.24
C ALA A 34 15.89 1.68 2.14
N GLY A 35 14.72 2.11 2.63
CA GLY A 35 14.58 3.31 3.46
C GLY A 35 13.42 4.20 3.01
N ASN A 36 13.41 5.42 3.58
CA ASN A 36 12.29 6.35 3.51
C ASN A 36 12.74 7.65 2.84
N PHE A 37 11.96 8.18 1.91
CA PHE A 37 12.26 9.43 1.21
C PHE A 37 11.01 10.01 0.56
N ASP A 38 11.02 11.32 0.32
CA ASP A 38 9.95 12.02 -0.40
C ASP A 38 10.30 12.11 -1.89
N ALA A 39 9.30 11.94 -2.74
CA ALA A 39 9.47 11.90 -4.19
C ALA A 39 8.23 12.43 -4.91
N ILE A 40 8.45 13.13 -6.03
CA ILE A 40 7.39 13.46 -6.99
C ILE A 40 7.27 12.30 -7.96
N LEU A 41 6.07 11.73 -8.10
CA LEU A 41 5.85 10.60 -9.01
C LEU A 41 5.69 11.13 -10.44
N ASP A 42 6.71 10.98 -11.27
CA ASP A 42 6.69 11.47 -12.65
C ASP A 42 5.82 10.58 -13.54
N ASN A 43 5.92 9.27 -13.35
CA ASN A 43 5.12 8.29 -14.07
C ASN A 43 5.07 6.94 -13.32
N VAL A 44 3.95 6.22 -13.42
CA VAL A 44 3.77 4.89 -12.87
C VAL A 44 3.28 3.94 -13.96
N ASN A 45 4.14 3.03 -14.40
CA ASN A 45 3.76 2.02 -15.39
C ASN A 45 4.62 0.75 -15.27
N ASN A 46 4.12 -0.37 -15.79
CA ASN A 46 4.88 -1.63 -15.88
C ASN A 46 5.56 -2.05 -14.56
N PHE A 47 4.89 -1.82 -13.44
CA PHE A 47 5.35 -2.10 -12.07
C PHE A 47 6.58 -1.29 -11.63
N ILE A 48 6.85 -0.16 -12.30
CA ILE A 48 7.93 0.77 -12.01
C ILE A 48 7.34 2.16 -11.76
N VAL A 49 7.81 2.81 -10.71
CA VAL A 49 7.61 4.23 -10.45
C VAL A 49 8.83 4.98 -10.97
N ASN A 50 8.63 5.84 -11.96
CA ASN A 50 9.58 6.88 -12.29
C ASN A 50 9.35 8.09 -11.39
N TYR A 51 10.40 8.63 -10.79
CA TYR A 51 10.28 9.71 -9.84
C TYR A 51 11.46 10.66 -9.82
N THR A 52 11.19 11.85 -9.31
CA THR A 52 12.17 12.89 -9.04
C THR A 52 12.20 13.18 -7.55
N ASP A 53 13.39 13.25 -6.97
CA ASP A 53 13.59 13.65 -5.57
C ASP A 53 14.51 14.88 -5.47
N GLY A 54 14.88 15.27 -4.25
CA GLY A 54 15.79 16.40 -4.02
C GLY A 54 17.23 16.20 -4.51
N VAL A 55 17.58 15.03 -5.06
CA VAL A 55 18.95 14.67 -5.47
C VAL A 55 19.07 14.43 -6.96
N SER A 56 18.10 13.75 -7.58
CA SER A 56 18.14 13.36 -8.99
C SER A 56 16.74 13.23 -9.57
N SER A 57 16.62 13.54 -10.87
CA SER A 57 15.41 13.28 -11.64
C SER A 57 15.48 11.94 -12.37
N ASN A 58 14.32 11.43 -12.79
CA ASN A 58 14.17 10.20 -13.58
C ASN A 58 14.72 8.93 -12.93
N ARG A 59 14.63 8.81 -11.60
CA ARG A 59 14.97 7.57 -10.90
C ARG A 59 13.84 6.57 -11.05
N ASN A 60 14.18 5.28 -10.98
CA ASN A 60 13.22 4.20 -11.14
C ASN A 60 13.19 3.36 -9.86
N LEU A 61 11.98 3.13 -9.35
CA LEU A 61 11.71 2.31 -8.18
C LEU A 61 10.75 1.18 -8.57
N ALA A 62 11.13 -0.06 -8.28
CA ALA A 62 10.21 -1.18 -8.45
C ALA A 62 9.10 -1.12 -7.40
N ILE A 63 7.84 -1.21 -7.83
CA ILE A 63 6.66 -1.14 -6.94
C ILE A 63 6.69 -2.26 -5.89
N SER A 64 7.26 -3.41 -6.22
CA SER A 64 7.42 -4.52 -5.28
C SER A 64 8.31 -4.20 -4.07
N GLN A 65 9.06 -3.09 -4.10
CA GLN A 65 9.91 -2.63 -2.99
C GLN A 65 9.21 -1.57 -2.13
N ILE A 66 8.02 -1.10 -2.53
CA ILE A 66 7.22 -0.13 -1.79
C ILE A 66 6.41 -0.87 -0.73
N ILE A 67 6.61 -0.48 0.53
CA ILE A 67 5.91 -1.03 1.69
C ILE A 67 4.68 -0.19 2.00
N ALA A 68 4.87 1.12 2.06
CA ALA A 68 3.84 2.08 2.38
C ALA A 68 4.19 3.43 1.74
N PHE A 69 3.21 4.32 1.67
CA PHE A 69 3.46 5.71 1.34
C PHE A 69 2.41 6.63 1.95
N GLU A 70 2.81 7.88 2.12
CA GLU A 70 1.98 8.98 2.59
C GLU A 70 1.81 10.01 1.48
N PHE A 71 0.59 10.52 1.28
CA PHE A 71 0.29 11.53 0.26
C PHE A 71 -0.48 12.70 0.87
N ASP A 72 -0.65 13.80 0.14
CA ASP A 72 -1.51 14.90 0.58
C ASP A 72 -2.98 14.61 0.19
N PRO A 73 -3.89 14.41 1.16
CA PRO A 73 -5.29 14.14 0.86
C PRO A 73 -6.00 15.34 0.22
N GLU A 74 -5.52 16.58 0.41
CA GLU A 74 -6.12 17.78 -0.19
C GLU A 74 -5.95 17.80 -1.72
N LEU A 75 -4.88 17.19 -2.22
CA LEU A 75 -4.62 17.03 -3.66
C LEU A 75 -5.52 15.95 -4.30
N ASN A 76 -6.23 15.16 -3.49
CA ASN A 76 -7.09 14.06 -3.92
C ASN A 76 -8.50 14.21 -3.33
N PRO A 77 -9.28 15.25 -3.70
CA PRO A 77 -10.55 15.57 -3.05
C PRO A 77 -11.64 14.50 -3.23
N ASN A 78 -11.50 13.62 -4.22
CA ASN A 78 -12.40 12.48 -4.43
C ASN A 78 -11.96 11.22 -3.66
N GLY A 79 -10.90 11.33 -2.87
CA GLY A 79 -10.23 10.22 -2.19
C GLY A 79 -9.47 9.29 -3.16
N ILE A 80 -8.70 8.40 -2.56
CA ILE A 80 -8.01 7.32 -3.28
C ILE A 80 -8.95 6.15 -3.51
N ARG A 81 -8.99 5.65 -4.75
CA ARG A 81 -9.78 4.48 -5.12
C ARG A 81 -8.94 3.21 -4.94
N LEU A 82 -9.40 2.33 -4.06
CA LEU A 82 -8.78 1.01 -3.87
C LEU A 82 -9.51 -0.04 -4.72
N LYS A 83 -8.78 -1.07 -5.16
CA LYS A 83 -9.42 -2.22 -5.80
C LYS A 83 -10.33 -2.94 -4.80
N PRO A 84 -11.52 -3.40 -5.23
CA PRO A 84 -12.42 -4.12 -4.35
C PRO A 84 -11.77 -5.41 -3.86
N LEU A 85 -12.17 -5.84 -2.65
CA LEU A 85 -11.79 -7.15 -2.12
C LEU A 85 -12.24 -8.25 -3.08
N LYS A 86 -11.40 -9.26 -3.25
CA LYS A 86 -11.66 -10.42 -4.08
C LYS A 86 -11.23 -11.66 -3.31
N ASN A 87 -11.96 -12.77 -3.49
CA ASN A 87 -11.48 -14.05 -3.00
C ASN A 87 -10.26 -14.46 -3.82
N SER A 88 -9.13 -14.59 -3.14
CA SER A 88 -7.89 -14.96 -3.80
C SER A 88 -7.75 -16.49 -3.88
N VAL A 89 -6.94 -16.92 -4.83
CA VAL A 89 -6.48 -18.32 -4.95
C VAL A 89 -4.95 -18.37 -4.79
N GLY A 90 -4.37 -19.56 -4.67
CA GLY A 90 -2.91 -19.72 -4.60
C GLY A 90 -2.22 -19.03 -3.41
N GLU A 91 -1.11 -18.32 -3.67
CA GLU A 91 -0.27 -17.70 -2.63
C GLU A 91 -0.96 -16.55 -1.92
N CYS A 92 -1.72 -15.74 -2.67
CA CYS A 92 -2.47 -14.62 -2.11
C CYS A 92 -3.47 -15.07 -1.03
N LYS A 93 -4.06 -16.25 -1.19
CA LYS A 93 -5.01 -16.82 -0.24
C LYS A 93 -4.42 -17.06 1.16
N CYS A 94 -3.13 -17.34 1.27
CA CYS A 94 -2.48 -17.59 2.56
C CYS A 94 -1.59 -16.46 3.05
N ILE A 95 -1.15 -15.55 2.17
CA ILE A 95 -0.28 -14.42 2.53
C ILE A 95 -1.08 -13.13 2.70
N GLU A 96 -1.95 -12.80 1.75
CA GLU A 96 -2.63 -11.51 1.68
C GLU A 96 -4.04 -11.56 2.30
N ASP A 97 -4.85 -12.55 1.92
CA ASP A 97 -6.24 -12.66 2.37
C ASP A 97 -6.39 -12.62 3.91
N PRO A 98 -5.56 -13.33 4.73
CA PRO A 98 -5.77 -13.36 6.17
C PRO A 98 -5.62 -11.99 6.82
N ILE A 99 -4.59 -11.23 6.45
CA ILE A 99 -4.32 -9.91 7.04
C ILE A 99 -5.31 -8.88 6.51
N THR A 100 -5.68 -8.94 5.23
CA THR A 100 -6.69 -8.06 4.62
C THR A 100 -8.07 -8.27 5.25
N ASN A 101 -8.45 -9.52 5.51
CA ASN A 101 -9.71 -9.83 6.21
C ASN A 101 -9.70 -9.33 7.65
N LEU A 102 -8.58 -9.46 8.37
CA LEU A 102 -8.42 -8.90 9.71
C LEU A 102 -8.59 -7.39 9.70
N LEU A 103 -7.86 -6.68 8.83
CA LEU A 103 -7.95 -5.22 8.69
C LEU A 103 -9.36 -4.77 8.32
N ASN A 104 -10.02 -5.44 7.38
CA ASN A 104 -11.39 -5.11 6.99
C ASN A 104 -12.38 -5.34 8.13
N SER A 105 -12.13 -6.31 9.02
CA SER A 105 -12.93 -6.52 10.22
C SER A 105 -12.74 -5.42 11.28
N LEU A 106 -11.62 -4.71 11.27
CA LEU A 106 -11.27 -3.62 12.18
C LEU A 106 -11.61 -2.21 11.62
N LYS A 107 -11.95 -2.14 10.33
CA LYS A 107 -12.29 -0.89 9.63
C LYS A 107 -13.34 -0.05 10.36
N GLY A 108 -12.98 1.19 10.67
CA GLY A 108 -13.85 2.17 11.33
C GLY A 108 -14.25 1.86 12.78
N LYS A 109 -13.60 0.89 13.44
CA LYS A 109 -13.97 0.48 14.82
C LYS A 109 -13.11 1.15 15.89
N GLU A 110 -11.82 0.88 15.89
CA GLU A 110 -10.86 1.34 16.88
C GLU A 110 -9.53 1.72 16.20
N GLU A 111 -8.68 2.42 16.93
CA GLU A 111 -7.32 2.70 16.47
C GLU A 111 -6.52 1.40 16.45
N VAL A 112 -5.68 1.21 15.43
CA VAL A 112 -4.79 0.05 15.33
C VAL A 112 -3.36 0.54 15.24
N GLU A 113 -2.44 -0.19 15.86
CA GLU A 113 -1.01 -0.11 15.52
C GLU A 113 -0.72 -1.16 14.45
N ILE A 114 -0.13 -0.72 13.34
CA ILE A 114 0.34 -1.58 12.25
C ILE A 114 1.86 -1.49 12.20
N ILE A 115 2.51 -2.64 12.34
CA ILE A 115 3.96 -2.79 12.22
C ILE A 115 4.29 -3.44 10.89
N PHE A 116 5.21 -2.83 10.16
CA PHE A 116 5.74 -3.33 8.88
C PHE A 116 7.27 -3.21 8.88
N LEU A 117 7.92 -3.70 7.83
CA LEU A 117 9.37 -3.66 7.76
C LEU A 117 9.86 -2.19 7.84
N ASN A 118 10.75 -1.91 8.80
CA ASN A 118 11.34 -0.58 9.04
C ASN A 118 10.36 0.53 9.48
N GLY A 119 9.22 0.20 10.07
CA GLY A 119 8.33 1.22 10.63
C GLY A 119 7.08 0.69 11.32
N SER A 120 6.37 1.61 11.96
CA SER A 120 5.01 1.38 12.44
C SER A 120 4.17 2.64 12.25
N ILE A 121 2.86 2.46 12.21
CA ILE A 121 1.89 3.55 12.19
C ILE A 121 0.70 3.18 13.07
N SER A 122 0.19 4.16 13.81
CA SER A 122 -1.08 4.03 14.52
C SER A 122 -2.13 4.91 13.87
N GLY A 123 -3.35 4.40 13.76
CA GLY A 123 -4.47 5.16 13.22
C GLY A 123 -5.71 4.32 12.99
N ILE A 124 -6.79 4.96 12.55
CA ILE A 124 -8.04 4.30 12.21
C ILE A 124 -7.95 3.79 10.77
N ILE A 125 -8.27 2.52 10.54
CA ILE A 125 -8.44 1.98 9.19
C ILE A 125 -9.71 2.57 8.59
N THR A 126 -9.58 3.37 7.54
CA THR A 126 -10.72 4.01 6.85
C THR A 126 -11.17 3.23 5.64
N ASN A 127 -10.24 2.56 4.95
CA ASN A 127 -10.58 1.72 3.80
C ASN A 127 -9.63 0.53 3.64
N VAL A 128 -10.15 -0.55 3.08
CA VAL A 128 -9.37 -1.76 2.80
C VAL A 128 -9.72 -2.24 1.40
N GLY A 129 -8.71 -2.37 0.55
CA GLY A 129 -8.82 -2.92 -0.79
C GLY A 129 -7.97 -4.17 -0.92
N ASN A 130 -8.07 -4.83 -2.07
CA ASN A 130 -7.19 -5.95 -2.39
C ASN A 130 -5.74 -5.46 -2.35
N GLY A 131 -4.87 -6.07 -1.55
CA GLY A 131 -3.44 -5.77 -1.49
C GLY A 131 -3.01 -4.56 -0.69
N VAL A 132 -3.95 -3.71 -0.29
CA VAL A 132 -3.66 -2.39 0.29
C VAL A 132 -4.68 -1.98 1.33
N VAL A 133 -4.21 -1.25 2.34
CA VAL A 133 -5.04 -0.64 3.38
C VAL A 133 -4.76 0.86 3.46
N LEU A 134 -5.81 1.65 3.67
CA LEU A 134 -5.76 3.08 3.96
C LEU A 134 -5.96 3.28 5.46
N VAL A 135 -4.96 3.89 6.11
CA VAL A 135 -4.98 4.30 7.51
C VAL A 135 -5.05 5.82 7.57
N GLY A 136 -5.95 6.35 8.40
CA GLY A 136 -6.29 7.77 8.34
C GLY A 136 -6.88 8.12 6.97
N ASP A 137 -6.52 9.25 6.41
CA ASP A 137 -6.94 9.70 5.08
C ASP A 137 -5.81 9.73 4.06
N ASN A 138 -4.57 9.43 4.49
CA ASN A 138 -3.39 9.76 3.72
C ASN A 138 -2.27 8.69 3.68
N VAL A 139 -2.38 7.59 4.43
CA VAL A 139 -1.35 6.52 4.43
C VAL A 139 -1.86 5.23 3.83
N ILE A 140 -1.22 4.80 2.74
CA ILE A 140 -1.46 3.52 2.08
C ILE A 140 -0.35 2.54 2.46
N ILE A 141 -0.73 1.32 2.82
CA ILE A 141 0.21 0.26 3.20
C ILE A 141 -0.10 -0.98 2.37
N SER A 142 0.93 -1.62 1.82
CA SER A 142 0.85 -2.95 1.22
C SER A 142 0.51 -3.98 2.30
N THR A 143 -0.62 -4.66 2.17
CA THR A 143 -1.06 -5.66 3.17
C THR A 143 -0.07 -6.81 3.29
N CYS A 144 0.63 -7.14 2.20
CA CYS A 144 1.63 -8.18 2.13
C CYS A 144 2.96 -7.85 2.84
N ASN A 145 3.14 -6.60 3.27
CA ASN A 145 4.29 -6.15 4.04
C ASN A 145 3.96 -5.89 5.51
N ILE A 146 2.70 -6.10 5.92
CA ILE A 146 2.28 -5.97 7.32
C ILE A 146 2.72 -7.21 8.09
N ILE A 147 3.36 -6.97 9.24
CA ILE A 147 3.90 -8.02 10.10
C ILE A 147 2.99 -8.22 11.32
N ILE A 148 2.55 -7.12 11.95
CA ILE A 148 1.75 -7.15 13.18
C ILE A 148 0.65 -6.10 13.09
N VAL A 149 -0.55 -6.46 13.55
CA VAL A 149 -1.68 -5.53 13.76
C VAL A 149 -2.17 -5.71 15.19
N THR A 150 -2.16 -4.61 15.95
CA THR A 150 -2.61 -4.58 17.35
C THR A 150 -3.74 -3.57 17.49
N PRO A 151 -4.98 -4.00 17.79
CA PRO A 151 -6.04 -3.07 18.18
C PRO A 151 -5.65 -2.35 19.47
N ILE A 152 -5.83 -1.02 19.51
CA ILE A 152 -5.55 -0.17 20.66
C ILE A 152 -6.89 0.10 21.35
N PRO A 153 -7.15 -0.52 22.51
CA PRO A 153 -8.40 -0.30 23.22
C PRO A 153 -8.51 1.16 23.66
N THR A 154 -9.63 1.80 23.32
CA THR A 154 -10.02 3.11 23.85
C THR A 154 -10.58 3.03 25.25
#